data_AF-A0A259CH51-F1
#
_entry.id   AF-A0A259CH51-F1
#
_cell.length_a   1.000
_cell.length_b   1.000
_cell.length_c   1.000
_cell.angle_alpha   90.00
_cell.angle_beta   90.00
_cell.angle_gamma   90.00
#
_symmetry.space_group_name_H-M   'P 1'
#
loop_
_entity.id
_entity.type
_entity.pdbx_description
1 polymer ?
#
loop_
_entity_poly.entity_id
_entity_poly.type
_entity_poly.pdbx_seq_one_letter_code
_entity_poly.pdbx_strand_id
1 'polypeptide(L)' 'TFVIVSHELASIYSIADKVIMLDKDAKGIIAEGDPKVLRDTSKDPRVHQFFNRIMSKDAA' A
#
# COMPACT_ATOMS: atom_id res chain seq x y z
N THR A 1 -14.92 -0.07 -14.79
CA THR A 1 -14.20 0.13 -13.52
C THR A 1 -14.09 -1.18 -12.80
N PHE A 2 -12.91 -1.58 -12.38
CA PHE A 2 -12.67 -2.80 -11.63
C PHE A 2 -11.91 -2.44 -10.34
N VAL A 3 -12.11 -3.20 -9.27
CA VAL A 3 -11.45 -3.00 -7.98
C VAL A 3 -10.79 -4.31 -7.59
N ILE A 4 -9.50 -4.26 -7.30
CA ILE A 4 -8.69 -5.42 -6.91
C ILE A 4 -8.26 -5.20 -5.46
N VAL A 5 -8.49 -6.19 -4.61
CA VAL A 5 -8.01 -6.23 -3.23
C VAL A 5 -6.94 -7.30 -3.16
N SER A 6 -5.70 -6.92 -2.93
CA SER A 6 -4.57 -7.85 -2.87
C SER A 6 -3.43 -7.30 -2.01
N HIS A 7 -2.67 -8.21 -1.41
CA HIS A 7 -1.40 -7.91 -0.73
C HIS A 7 -0.18 -8.23 -1.62
N GLU A 8 -0.40 -8.61 -2.88
CA GLU A 8 0.65 -8.94 -3.87
C GLU A 8 1.19 -7.68 -4.56
N LEU A 9 2.40 -7.25 -4.19
CA LEU A 9 3.00 -6.00 -4.69
C LEU A 9 3.29 -5.98 -6.19
N ALA A 10 3.67 -7.13 -6.77
CA ALA A 10 4.02 -7.22 -8.19
C ALA A 10 2.81 -6.94 -9.09
N SER A 11 1.63 -7.40 -8.66
CA SER A 11 0.36 -7.10 -9.30
C SER A 11 0.01 -5.62 -9.16
N ILE A 12 0.24 -5.00 -8.00
CA ILE A 12 -0.08 -3.57 -7.82
C ILE A 12 0.65 -2.68 -8.82
N TYR A 13 1.94 -2.92 -9.10
CA TYR A 13 2.68 -2.09 -10.06
C TYR A 13 2.32 -2.33 -11.53
N SER A 14 1.80 -3.49 -11.89
CA SER A 14 1.56 -3.86 -13.29
C SER A 14 0.18 -3.43 -13.81
N ILE A 15 -0.81 -3.32 -12.92
CA ILE A 15 -2.22 -3.13 -13.31
C ILE A 15 -2.94 -1.99 -12.59
N ALA A 16 -2.38 -1.39 -11.54
CA ALA A 16 -3.07 -0.33 -10.79
C ALA A 16 -2.68 1.08 -11.26
N ASP A 17 -3.66 1.83 -11.77
CA ASP A 17 -3.52 3.28 -12.04
C ASP A 17 -3.60 4.11 -10.74
N LYS A 18 -4.30 3.59 -9.73
CA LYS A 18 -4.51 4.24 -8.43
C LYS A 18 -4.65 3.19 -7.34
N VAL A 19 -4.03 3.44 -6.20
CA VAL A 19 -4.03 2.56 -5.03
C VAL A 19 -4.61 3.29 -3.84
N ILE A 20 -5.36 2.56 -3.01
CA ILE A 20 -5.80 2.99 -1.69
C ILE A 20 -5.23 1.98 -0.69
N MET A 21 -4.48 2.48 0.30
CA MET A 21 -3.96 1.65 1.39
C MET A 21 -4.84 1.80 2.61
N LEU A 22 -5.22 0.65 3.18
CA LEU A 22 -6.02 0.55 4.39
C LEU A 22 -5.18 0.00 5.53
N ASP A 23 -5.43 0.51 6.74
CA ASP A 23 -4.75 0.05 7.95
C ASP A 23 -5.77 -0.31 9.04
N LYS A 24 -5.47 -1.40 9.76
CA LYS A 24 -6.37 -1.96 10.78
C LYS A 24 -6.48 -1.07 12.01
N ASP A 25 -5.40 -0.39 12.40
CA ASP A 25 -5.34 0.42 13.61
C ASP A 25 -5.96 1.79 13.36
N ALA A 26 -5.71 2.35 12.17
CA ALA A 26 -6.38 3.56 11.70
C ALA A 26 -7.86 3.35 11.36
N LYS A 27 -8.29 2.10 11.12
CA LYS A 27 -9.64 1.73 10.66
C LYS A 27 -10.10 2.56 9.45
N GLY A 28 -9.20 2.78 8.50
CA GLY A 28 -9.44 3.69 7.39
C GLY A 28 -8.31 3.76 6.38
N ILE A 29 -8.43 4.73 5.47
CA ILE A 29 -7.47 5.01 4.41
C ILE A 29 -6.26 5.74 4.99
N ILE A 30 -5.07 5.17 4.79
CA ILE A 30 -3.79 5.77 5.21
C ILE A 30 -3.00 6.38 4.05
N ALA A 31 -3.29 5.96 2.81
CA ALA A 31 -2.72 6.57 1.61
C ALA A 31 -3.60 6.32 0.39
N GLU A 32 -3.55 7.26 -0.56
CA GLU A 32 -4.27 7.19 -1.83
C GLU A 32 -3.45 7.86 -2.94
N GLY A 33 -3.29 7.22 -4.10
CA GLY A 33 -2.56 7.80 -5.22
C GLY A 33 -1.88 6.77 -6.14
N ASP A 34 -0.93 7.25 -6.95
CA ASP A 34 -0.11 6.39 -7.81
C ASP A 34 0.86 5.55 -6.95
N PRO A 35 0.93 4.22 -7.16
CA PRO A 35 1.77 3.33 -6.36
C PRO A 35 3.27 3.71 -6.38
N LYS A 36 3.80 4.24 -7.47
CA LYS A 36 5.20 4.68 -7.58
C LYS A 36 5.44 5.94 -6.76
N VAL A 37 4.52 6.90 -6.83
CA VAL A 37 4.59 8.13 -6.03
C VAL A 37 4.47 7.81 -4.55
N LEU A 38 3.53 6.93 -4.17
CA LEU A 38 3.37 6.50 -2.78
C LEU A 38 4.61 5.77 -2.25
N ARG A 39 5.25 4.93 -3.06
CA ARG A 39 6.53 4.30 -2.69
C ARG A 39 7.62 5.33 -2.40
N ASP A 40 7.76 6.34 -3.26
CA ASP A 40 8.92 7.25 -3.23
C ASP A 40 8.76 8.44 -2.29
N THR A 41 7.53 8.88 -2.02
CA THR A 41 7.26 10.18 -1.37
C THR A 41 6.39 10.11 -0.12
N SER A 42 5.76 8.96 0.17
CA SER A 42 4.90 8.85 1.34
C SER A 42 5.68 9.15 2.63
N LYS A 43 5.06 9.83 3.58
CA LYS A 43 5.67 10.05 4.91
C LYS A 43 5.23 9.02 5.93
N ASP A 44 4.25 8.18 5.57
CA ASP A 44 3.73 7.15 6.46
C ASP A 44 4.66 5.93 6.43
N PRO A 45 5.27 5.55 7.57
CA PRO A 45 6.18 4.42 7.62
C PRO A 45 5.53 3.10 7.21
N ARG A 46 4.21 2.92 7.43
CA ARG A 46 3.47 1.70 7.05
C ARG A 46 3.36 1.57 5.54
N VAL A 47 3.15 2.69 4.85
CA VAL A 47 3.12 2.76 3.39
C VAL A 47 4.47 2.34 2.82
N HIS A 48 5.56 2.92 3.34
CA HIS A 48 6.91 2.53 2.92
C HIS A 48 7.23 1.07 3.25
N GLN A 49 6.82 0.55 4.42
CA GLN A 49 7.04 -0.84 4.80
C GLN A 49 6.37 -1.80 3.81
N PHE A 50 5.12 -1.53 3.42
CA PHE A 50 4.40 -2.32 2.43
C PHE A 50 5.11 -2.36 1.08
N PHE A 51 5.46 -1.18 0.52
CA PHE A 51 6.11 -1.10 -0.78
C PHE A 51 7.53 -1.66 -0.80
N ASN A 52 8.22 -1.66 0.34
CA ASN A 52 9.57 -2.22 0.47
C ASN A 52 9.58 -3.65 1.02
N ARG A 53 8.40 -4.28 1.20
CA ARG A 53 8.23 -5.62 1.78
C ARG A 53 8.95 -5.80 3.12
N ILE A 54 9.05 -4.73 3.89
CA ILE A 54 9.59 -4.77 5.24
C ILE A 54 8.48 -5.33 6.13
N MET A 55 8.65 -6.55 6.63
CA MET A 55 7.70 -7.14 7.57
C MET A 55 7.58 -6.24 8.80
N SER A 56 6.39 -5.68 9.04
CA SER A 56 6.07 -5.11 10.35
C SER A 56 5.94 -6.26 11.35
N LYS A 57 6.44 -6.05 12.58
CA LYS A 57 6.64 -7.12 13.57
C LYS A 57 5.34 -7.62 14.24
N ASP A 58 4.18 -7.32 13.67
CA ASP A 58 2.86 -7.56 14.29
C ASP A 58 2.06 -8.69 13.63
N ALA A 59 2.75 -9.66 13.02
CA ALA A 59 2.16 -10.87 12.43
C ALA A 59 2.63 -12.16 13.14
N ALA A 60 2.62 -12.16 14.47
CA ALA A 60 2.76 -13.34 15.32
C ALA A 60 1.54 -13.48 16.24
#